data_AF-A0A2V5SQM2-F1
#
_entry.id   AF-A0A2V5SQM2-F1
#
_cell.length_a   1.000
_cell.length_b   1.000
_cell.length_c   1.000
_cell.angle_alpha   90.00
_cell.angle_beta   90.00
_cell.angle_gamma   90.00
#
_symmetry.space_group_name_H-M   'P 1'
#
loop_
_entity.id
_entity.type
_entity.pdbx_description
1 polymer ?
#
loop_
_entity_poly.entity_id
_entity_poly.type
_entity_poly.pdbx_seq_one_letter_code
_entity_poly.pdbx_strand_id
1 'polypeptide(L)'
;MRFLIIPIALVASALGVHAAGETSIVKGTDQFEFVYRVKLPEIKGEARVWIPLAKTDAFQTVTEEETDIPVKWQKVRDREYGNDICVLYPQPEDSGKTIELRYRVVRREKAGYPANKTDAARYLRPEKLVPINETFRTIARKATAGRSDDLERAKALYD
;
A
#
# COMPACT_ATOMS: atom_id res chain seq x y z
N MET A 1 -8.96 -25.42 -15.19
CA MET A 1 -7.91 -24.45 -15.53
C MET A 1 -7.27 -23.97 -14.24
N ARG A 2 -5.97 -24.21 -14.08
CA ARG A 2 -5.22 -24.00 -12.83
C ARG A 2 -4.43 -22.71 -13.02
N PHE A 3 -4.95 -21.59 -12.52
CA PHE A 3 -4.27 -20.29 -12.62
C PHE A 3 -2.96 -20.36 -11.83
N LEU A 4 -1.84 -20.34 -12.54
CA LEU A 4 -0.51 -20.27 -11.97
C LEU A 4 -0.28 -18.82 -11.53
N ILE A 5 -0.45 -18.54 -10.24
CA ILE A 5 -0.07 -17.25 -9.67
C ILE A 5 1.46 -17.27 -9.54
N ILE A 6 2.15 -16.70 -10.52
CA ILE A 6 3.59 -16.46 -10.43
C ILE A 6 3.78 -15.24 -9.52
N PRO A 7 4.49 -15.35 -8.38
CA PRO A 7 4.83 -14.19 -7.58
C PRO A 7 5.84 -13.36 -8.39
N ILE A 8 5.37 -12.26 -8.98
CA ILE A 8 6.25 -11.26 -9.57
C ILE A 8 6.98 -10.60 -8.40
N ALA A 9 8.29 -10.85 -8.32
CA ALA A 9 9.18 -10.15 -7.41
C ALA A 9 9.21 -8.68 -7.86
N LEU A 10 8.52 -7.83 -7.10
CA LEU A 10 8.46 -6.39 -7.31
C LEU A 10 9.78 -5.81 -6.78
N VAL A 11 10.76 -5.64 -7.67
CA VAL A 11 12.00 -4.95 -7.32
C VAL A 11 11.69 -3.46 -7.29
N ALA A 12 11.36 -2.94 -6.12
CA ALA A 12 11.26 -1.52 -5.85
C ALA A 12 12.67 -0.93 -5.76
N SER A 13 13.24 -0.54 -6.89
CA SER A 13 14.48 0.25 -6.90
C SER A 13 14.15 1.70 -6.56
N ALA A 14 14.31 2.08 -5.29
CA ALA A 14 14.29 3.48 -4.88
C ALA A 14 15.59 4.16 -5.34
N LEU A 15 15.60 4.74 -6.54
CA LEU A 15 16.64 5.70 -6.92
C LEU A 15 16.14 7.11 -6.57
N GLY A 16 16.19 7.42 -5.28
CA GLY A 16 16.18 8.81 -4.84
C GLY A 16 17.60 9.36 -4.92
N VAL A 17 17.87 10.24 -5.88
CA VAL A 17 19.01 11.15 -5.73
C VAL A 17 18.57 12.23 -4.76
N HIS A 18 18.75 11.97 -3.47
CA HIS A 18 18.86 13.02 -2.48
C HIS A 18 20.33 13.09 -2.09
N ALA A 19 20.89 14.31 -2.05
CA ALA A 19 22.16 14.54 -1.38
C ALA A 19 22.11 13.84 -0.03
N ALA A 20 23.16 13.08 0.29
CA ALA A 20 23.29 12.35 1.55
C ALA A 20 23.43 13.32 2.73
N GLY A 21 22.32 13.97 3.09
CA GLY A 21 22.09 14.57 4.39
C GLY A 21 21.44 13.52 5.28
N GLU A 22 21.82 13.49 6.56
CA GLU A 22 21.34 12.55 7.56
C GLU A 22 19.84 12.26 7.43
N THR A 23 19.48 10.98 7.28
CA THR A 23 18.08 10.53 7.26
C THR A 23 17.45 10.76 8.64
N SER A 24 16.99 11.98 8.87
CA SER A 24 16.28 12.37 10.09
C SER A 24 14.77 12.20 9.89
N ILE A 25 14.08 11.83 10.96
CA ILE A 25 12.62 11.69 10.94
C ILE A 25 12.00 13.09 10.95
N VAL A 26 11.30 13.46 9.88
CA VAL A 26 10.51 14.69 9.80
C VAL A 26 9.23 14.51 10.64
N LYS A 27 8.99 15.44 11.59
CA LYS A 27 7.82 15.44 12.47
C LYS A 27 6.77 16.46 12.02
N GLY A 28 5.51 16.21 12.33
CA GLY A 28 4.40 17.12 12.07
C GLY A 28 3.92 17.11 10.61
N THR A 29 4.67 17.71 9.68
CA THR A 29 4.32 17.73 8.26
C THR A 29 5.56 17.54 7.40
N ASP A 30 5.45 16.64 6.43
CA ASP A 30 6.51 16.32 5.48
C ASP A 30 5.98 16.47 4.05
N GLN A 31 6.85 16.86 3.13
CA GLN A 31 6.54 17.00 1.72
C GLN A 31 7.59 16.29 0.88
N PHE A 32 7.13 15.42 0.00
CA PHE A 32 8.01 14.64 -0.87
C PHE A 32 7.34 14.32 -2.21
N GLU A 33 8.17 13.95 -3.18
CA GLU A 33 7.72 13.36 -4.44
C GLU A 33 7.65 11.85 -4.29
N PHE A 34 6.58 11.26 -4.81
CA PHE A 34 6.38 9.83 -4.86
C PHE A 34 6.23 9.39 -6.31
N VAL A 35 7.15 8.56 -6.80
CA VAL A 35 7.16 8.06 -8.18
C VAL A 35 6.94 6.55 -8.19
N TYR A 36 5.84 6.09 -8.77
CA TYR A 36 5.68 4.70 -9.17
C TYR A 36 6.15 4.55 -10.61
N ARG A 37 7.19 3.75 -10.84
CA ARG A 37 7.65 3.38 -12.19
C ARG A 37 7.66 1.87 -12.31
N VAL A 38 6.96 1.34 -13.31
CA VAL A 38 6.96 -0.10 -13.62
C VAL A 38 7.19 -0.32 -15.10
N LYS A 39 8.15 -1.19 -15.43
CA LYS A 39 8.32 -1.70 -16.79
C LYS A 39 7.49 -2.96 -16.94
N LEU A 40 6.58 -2.99 -17.92
CA LEU A 40 5.77 -4.16 -18.20
C LEU A 40 6.69 -5.33 -18.61
N PRO A 41 6.51 -6.52 -18.02
CA PRO A 41 7.29 -7.69 -18.40
C PRO A 41 6.92 -8.14 -19.82
N GLU A 42 7.59 -9.19 -20.30
CA GLU A 42 7.14 -9.87 -21.51
C GLU A 42 5.74 -10.46 -21.30
N ILE A 43 4.80 -10.08 -22.16
CA ILE A 43 3.40 -10.52 -22.12
C ILE A 43 3.18 -11.51 -23.27
N LYS A 44 2.85 -12.77 -22.93
CA LYS A 44 2.65 -13.87 -23.90
C LYS A 44 1.19 -14.26 -24.11
N GLY A 45 0.28 -13.61 -23.40
CA GLY A 45 -1.15 -13.92 -23.40
C GLY A 45 -1.94 -12.88 -22.64
N GLU A 46 -3.11 -13.24 -22.14
CA GLU A 46 -3.95 -12.33 -21.36
C GLU A 46 -3.22 -11.83 -20.11
N ALA A 47 -3.11 -10.51 -19.98
CA ALA A 47 -2.55 -9.85 -18.82
C ALA A 47 -3.53 -8.85 -18.23
N ARG A 48 -3.48 -8.72 -16.91
CA ARG A 48 -4.27 -7.73 -16.16
C ARG A 48 -3.38 -7.13 -15.09
N VAL A 49 -3.24 -5.81 -15.10
CA VAL A 49 -2.43 -5.06 -14.13
C VAL A 49 -3.32 -4.10 -13.36
N TRP A 50 -3.13 -4.07 -12.03
CA TRP A 50 -3.88 -3.21 -11.12
C TRP A 50 -2.87 -2.32 -10.41
N ILE A 51 -3.05 -1.00 -10.51
CA ILE A 51 -2.16 -0.01 -9.90
C ILE A 51 -3.01 0.82 -8.93
N PRO A 52 -2.73 0.80 -7.62
CA PRO A 52 -3.43 1.65 -6.67
C PRO A 52 -3.10 3.12 -6.97
N LEU A 53 -4.12 3.97 -7.02
CA LEU A 53 -3.95 5.40 -7.19
C LEU A 53 -3.88 6.07 -5.81
N ALA A 54 -2.94 6.98 -5.65
CA ALA A 54 -2.80 7.73 -4.41
C ALA A 54 -4.04 8.60 -4.15
N LYS A 55 -4.40 8.77 -2.87
CA LYS A 55 -5.64 9.42 -2.44
C LYS A 55 -5.36 10.46 -1.37
N THR A 56 -6.02 11.60 -1.49
CA THR A 56 -6.10 12.63 -0.45
C THR A 56 -7.08 12.21 0.65
N ASP A 57 -6.66 12.40 1.90
CA ASP A 57 -7.47 12.18 3.10
C ASP A 57 -7.13 13.20 4.20
N ALA A 58 -7.63 13.00 5.41
CA ALA A 58 -7.40 13.92 6.54
C ALA A 58 -5.92 14.11 6.94
N PHE A 59 -5.05 13.20 6.51
CA PHE A 59 -3.64 13.13 6.91
C PHE A 59 -2.67 13.21 5.73
N GLN A 60 -3.16 13.35 4.50
CA GLN A 60 -2.30 13.57 3.35
C GLN A 60 -3.06 14.31 2.24
N THR A 61 -2.36 15.24 1.59
CA THR A 61 -2.79 15.86 0.34
C THR A 61 -1.92 15.33 -0.78
N VAL A 62 -2.55 14.77 -1.80
CA VAL A 62 -1.89 14.22 -2.99
C VAL A 62 -2.24 15.09 -4.18
N THR A 63 -1.20 15.57 -4.86
CA THR A 63 -1.30 16.24 -6.16
C THR A 63 -0.70 15.32 -7.21
N GLU A 64 -1.47 14.96 -8.22
CA GLU A 64 -0.99 14.22 -9.39
C GLU A 64 -0.23 15.18 -10.31
N GLU A 65 1.06 14.94 -10.50
CA GLU A 65 1.92 15.77 -11.35
C GLU A 65 2.11 15.15 -12.72
N GLU A 66 2.24 13.82 -12.80
CA GLU A 66 2.40 13.10 -14.05
C GLU A 66 1.70 11.75 -14.00
N THR A 67 0.97 11.42 -15.06
CA THR A 67 0.38 10.11 -15.29
C THR A 67 0.69 9.68 -16.72
N ASP A 68 1.73 8.87 -16.87
CA ASP A 68 2.10 8.25 -18.14
C ASP A 68 1.77 6.76 -18.09
N ILE A 69 0.65 6.42 -18.72
CA ILE A 69 0.19 5.04 -18.89
C ILE A 69 -0.01 4.80 -20.39
N PRO A 70 0.98 4.22 -21.11
CA PRO A 70 0.93 4.05 -22.57
C PRO A 70 0.04 2.88 -23.03
N VAL A 71 -0.96 2.53 -22.21
CA VAL A 71 -1.95 1.47 -22.40
C VAL A 71 -3.30 2.02 -21.95
N LYS A 72 -4.38 1.70 -22.67
CA LYS A 72 -5.73 2.08 -22.25
C LYS A 72 -6.04 1.49 -20.88
N TRP A 73 -6.60 2.31 -20.01
CA TRP A 73 -6.91 1.94 -18.63
C TRP A 73 -8.24 2.53 -18.18
N GLN A 74 -8.77 1.97 -17.10
CA GLN A 74 -9.99 2.45 -16.44
C GLN A 74 -9.76 2.62 -14.94
N LYS A 75 -10.38 3.65 -14.37
CA LYS A 75 -10.43 3.83 -12.92
C LYS A 75 -11.56 3.00 -12.33
N VAL A 76 -11.25 2.16 -11.35
CA VAL A 76 -12.21 1.35 -10.60
C VAL A 76 -12.08 1.69 -9.12
N ARG A 77 -13.21 1.87 -8.44
CA ARG A 77 -13.25 2.04 -6.99
C ARG A 77 -13.42 0.67 -6.32
N ASP A 78 -12.50 0.32 -5.44
CA ASP A 78 -12.64 -0.84 -4.58
C ASP A 78 -13.88 -0.69 -3.69
N ARG A 79 -14.73 -1.72 -3.69
CA ARG A 79 -15.98 -1.74 -2.92
C ARG A 79 -15.72 -1.87 -1.43
N GLU A 80 -14.62 -2.50 -1.05
CA GLU A 80 -14.39 -2.93 0.32
C GLU A 80 -13.60 -1.90 1.15
N TYR A 81 -12.56 -1.32 0.58
CA TYR A 81 -11.70 -0.31 1.24
C TYR A 81 -11.79 1.08 0.61
N GLY A 82 -12.50 1.20 -0.52
CA GLY A 82 -12.74 2.51 -1.14
C GLY A 82 -11.50 3.14 -1.78
N ASN A 83 -10.51 2.33 -2.17
CA ASN A 83 -9.33 2.78 -2.91
C ASN A 83 -9.66 2.96 -4.40
N ASP A 84 -9.13 4.00 -5.04
CA ASP A 84 -9.17 4.13 -6.50
C ASP A 84 -8.03 3.31 -7.11
N ILE A 85 -8.34 2.55 -8.15
CA ILE A 85 -7.43 1.59 -8.79
C ILE A 85 -7.45 1.85 -10.29
N CYS A 86 -6.27 2.04 -10.88
CA CYS A 86 -6.09 1.94 -12.32
C CYS A 86 -6.04 0.45 -12.71
N VAL A 87 -6.95 0.03 -13.59
CA VAL A 87 -6.99 -1.32 -14.13
C VAL A 87 -6.72 -1.25 -15.63
N LEU A 88 -5.71 -1.97 -16.10
CA LEU A 88 -5.37 -2.10 -17.51
C LEU A 88 -5.26 -3.58 -17.92
N TYR A 89 -5.45 -3.82 -19.21
CA TYR A 89 -5.39 -5.13 -19.85
C TYR A 89 -4.35 -5.11 -20.98
N PRO A 90 -3.06 -5.04 -20.64
CA PRO A 90 -2.01 -4.90 -21.64
C PRO A 90 -1.93 -6.14 -22.53
N GLN A 91 -1.59 -5.94 -23.78
CA GLN A 91 -1.45 -6.98 -24.81
C GLN A 91 0.04 -7.30 -25.04
N PRO A 92 0.38 -8.37 -25.78
CA PRO A 92 1.77 -8.68 -26.11
C PRO A 92 2.57 -7.50 -26.68
N GLU A 93 1.93 -6.62 -27.45
CA GLU A 93 2.52 -5.42 -28.05
C GLU A 93 2.86 -4.33 -27.02
N ASP A 94 2.30 -4.41 -25.81
CA ASP A 94 2.59 -3.51 -24.69
C ASP A 94 3.81 -3.98 -23.87
N SER A 95 4.38 -5.14 -24.19
CA SER A 95 5.57 -5.68 -23.51
C SER A 95 6.71 -4.67 -23.50
N GLY A 96 7.34 -4.49 -22.34
CA GLY A 96 8.48 -3.59 -22.18
C GLY A 96 8.14 -2.10 -22.13
N LYS A 97 6.88 -1.69 -22.34
CA LYS A 97 6.45 -0.31 -22.08
C LYS A 97 6.61 0.03 -20.60
N THR A 98 6.88 1.31 -20.32
CA THR A 98 6.99 1.82 -18.96
C THR A 98 5.72 2.57 -18.59
N ILE A 99 5.22 2.31 -17.38
CA ILE A 99 4.16 3.08 -16.75
C ILE A 99 4.82 3.92 -15.65
N GLU A 100 4.47 5.20 -15.60
CA GLU A 100 4.93 6.14 -14.57
C GLU A 100 3.77 6.96 -13.98
N LEU A 101 3.73 7.03 -12.65
CA LEU A 101 2.85 7.92 -11.90
C LEU A 101 3.71 8.75 -10.95
N ARG A 102 3.62 10.07 -11.05
CA ARG A 102 4.31 11.02 -10.16
C ARG A 102 3.31 11.80 -9.34
N TYR A 103 3.53 11.79 -8.04
CA TYR A 103 2.76 12.54 -7.08
C TYR A 103 3.64 13.50 -6.30
N ARG A 104 3.13 14.69 -6.03
CA ARG A 104 3.59 15.51 -4.91
C ARG A 104 2.69 15.23 -3.71
N VAL A 105 3.29 14.82 -2.60
CA VAL A 105 2.56 14.43 -1.39
C VAL A 105 2.94 15.37 -0.26
N VAL A 106 1.93 15.95 0.39
CA VAL A 106 2.08 16.62 1.69
C VAL A 106 1.43 15.72 2.73
N ARG A 107 2.24 15.09 3.59
CA ARG A 107 1.77 14.17 4.62
C ARG A 107 1.82 14.83 5.99
N ARG A 108 0.78 14.61 6.78
CA ARG A 108 0.68 15.05 8.18
C ARG A 108 0.83 13.85 9.10
N GLU A 109 1.62 14.02 10.15
CA GLU A 109 1.83 13.00 11.17
C GLU A 109 0.50 12.61 11.83
N LYS A 110 0.32 11.31 12.09
CA LYS A 110 -0.86 10.78 12.78
C LYS A 110 -0.53 10.61 14.26
N ALA A 111 -1.22 11.36 15.12
CA ALA A 111 -1.26 11.06 16.54
C ALA A 111 -2.23 9.90 16.82
N GLY A 112 -2.17 9.30 18.01
CA GLY A 112 -3.21 8.40 18.47
C GLY A 112 -4.55 9.12 18.55
N TYR A 113 -5.58 8.58 17.90
CA TYR A 113 -6.94 9.12 17.94
C TYR A 113 -7.93 8.02 18.34
N PRO A 114 -9.03 8.37 19.04
CA PRO A 114 -10.07 7.40 19.34
C PRO A 114 -10.67 6.86 18.04
N ALA A 115 -10.60 5.55 17.84
CA ALA A 115 -11.22 4.92 16.68
C ALA A 115 -12.75 5.06 16.78
N ASN A 116 -13.39 5.40 15.66
CA ASN A 116 -14.85 5.31 15.60
C ASN A 116 -15.25 3.83 15.71
N LYS A 117 -16.18 3.51 16.63
CA LYS A 117 -16.53 2.11 16.98
C LYS A 117 -17.17 1.33 15.84
N THR A 118 -17.58 2.00 14.75
CA THR A 118 -18.32 1.41 13.63
C THR A 118 -17.60 0.27 12.90
N ASP A 119 -16.26 0.22 12.91
CA ASP A 119 -15.51 -0.75 12.10
C ASP A 119 -14.74 -1.82 12.89
N ALA A 120 -14.71 -1.77 14.22
CA ALA A 120 -13.92 -2.71 15.02
C ALA A 120 -14.35 -4.17 14.80
N ALA A 121 -15.66 -4.43 14.72
CA ALA A 121 -16.19 -5.78 14.49
C ALA A 121 -15.74 -6.36 13.14
N ARG A 122 -15.54 -5.51 12.12
CA ARG A 122 -15.04 -5.94 10.82
C ARG A 122 -13.60 -6.42 10.91
N TYR A 123 -12.72 -5.62 11.53
CA TYR A 123 -11.28 -5.91 11.62
C TYR A 123 -10.91 -7.00 12.64
N LEU A 124 -11.85 -7.38 13.52
CA LEU A 124 -11.67 -8.51 14.44
C LEU A 124 -12.05 -9.87 13.83
N ARG A 125 -12.51 -9.91 12.57
CA ARG A 125 -12.81 -11.17 11.87
C ARG A 125 -11.52 -11.81 11.34
N PRO A 126 -11.43 -13.14 11.33
CA PRO A 126 -10.31 -13.83 10.71
C PRO A 126 -10.31 -13.58 9.19
N GLU A 127 -9.12 -13.38 8.62
CA GLU A 127 -8.93 -13.29 7.18
C GLU A 127 -7.97 -14.38 6.69
N LYS A 128 -7.97 -14.63 5.38
CA LYS A 128 -7.14 -15.70 4.77
C LYS A 128 -5.65 -15.56 5.14
N LEU A 129 -5.13 -14.34 5.20
CA LEU A 129 -3.73 -14.05 5.54
C LEU A 129 -3.53 -13.58 6.99
N VAL A 130 -4.62 -13.38 7.74
CA VAL A 130 -4.60 -13.00 9.16
C VAL A 130 -5.56 -13.91 9.93
N PRO A 131 -5.23 -15.21 10.09
CA PRO A 131 -6.13 -16.16 10.70
C PRO A 131 -6.13 -16.03 12.24
N ILE A 132 -7.28 -16.30 12.85
CA ILE A 132 -7.41 -16.35 14.31
C ILE A 132 -7.33 -17.82 14.74
N ASN A 133 -6.13 -18.25 15.14
CA ASN A 133 -5.86 -19.61 15.62
C ASN A 133 -5.09 -19.61 16.94
N GLU A 134 -4.89 -20.78 17.54
CA GLU A 134 -4.27 -20.89 18.86
C GLU A 134 -2.79 -20.48 18.87
N THR A 135 -2.08 -20.68 17.76
CA THR A 135 -0.69 -20.24 17.60
C THR A 135 -0.58 -18.73 17.75
N PHE A 136 -1.35 -17.96 16.96
CA PHE A 136 -1.34 -16.49 17.04
C PHE A 136 -1.88 -15.99 18.38
N ARG A 137 -2.89 -16.66 18.96
CA ARG A 137 -3.41 -16.31 20.29
C ARG A 137 -2.35 -16.47 21.37
N THR A 138 -1.57 -17.55 21.32
CA THR A 138 -0.50 -17.81 22.29
C THR A 138 0.62 -16.79 22.19
N ILE A 139 1.05 -16.48 20.95
CA ILE A 139 2.07 -15.44 20.70
C ILE A 139 1.59 -14.09 21.22
N ALA A 140 0.36 -13.69 20.88
CA ALA A 140 -0.21 -12.42 21.30
C ALA A 140 -0.31 -12.30 22.83
N ARG A 141 -0.80 -13.35 23.53
CA ARG A 141 -0.87 -13.38 25.01
C ARG A 141 0.51 -13.25 25.65
N LYS A 142 1.52 -13.91 25.08
CA LYS A 142 2.90 -13.84 25.60
C LYS A 142 3.49 -12.44 25.39
N ALA A 143 3.33 -11.86 24.21
CA ALA A 143 3.85 -10.53 23.87
C ALA A 143 3.20 -9.44 24.75
N THR A 144 1.90 -9.56 25.01
CA THR A 144 1.12 -8.59 25.77
C THR A 144 1.11 -8.82 27.29
N ALA A 145 1.83 -9.82 27.80
CA ALA A 145 1.83 -10.17 29.21
C ALA A 145 2.27 -8.99 30.10
N GLY A 146 1.50 -8.70 31.15
CA GLY A 146 1.78 -7.60 32.08
C GLY A 146 1.49 -6.20 31.55
N ARG A 147 0.94 -6.05 30.34
CA ARG A 147 0.55 -4.75 29.77
C ARG A 147 -0.90 -4.42 30.11
N SER A 148 -1.12 -3.28 30.77
CA SER A 148 -2.45 -2.88 31.24
C SER A 148 -3.25 -2.10 30.20
N ASP A 149 -2.59 -1.32 29.34
CA ASP A 149 -3.25 -0.44 28.36
C ASP A 149 -3.26 -1.02 26.92
N ASP A 150 -4.25 -0.63 26.11
CA ASP A 150 -4.38 -1.08 24.72
C ASP A 150 -3.22 -0.59 23.84
N LEU A 151 -2.73 0.64 24.04
CA LEU A 151 -1.60 1.16 23.27
C LEU A 151 -0.31 0.43 23.62
N GLU A 152 -0.12 0.09 24.89
CA GLU A 152 1.03 -0.72 25.33
C GLU A 152 0.98 -2.13 24.74
N ARG A 153 -0.20 -2.75 24.73
CA ARG A 153 -0.40 -4.06 24.07
C ARG A 153 -0.13 -3.98 22.58
N ALA A 154 -0.62 -2.94 21.89
CA ALA A 154 -0.41 -2.76 20.46
C ALA A 154 1.08 -2.58 20.12
N LYS A 155 1.82 -1.78 20.90
CA LYS A 155 3.27 -1.63 20.75
C LYS A 155 4.01 -2.95 20.97
N ALA A 156 3.66 -3.68 22.03
CA ALA A 156 4.29 -4.97 22.32
C ALA A 156 3.98 -6.07 21.28
N LEU A 157 2.91 -5.93 20.50
CA LEU A 157 2.61 -6.81 19.36
C LEU A 157 3.38 -6.42 18.09
N TYR A 158 3.83 -5.17 17.99
CA TYR A 158 4.57 -4.65 16.85
C TYR A 158 6.08 -4.90 16.98
N ASP A 159 6.61 -4.72 18.19
CA ASP A 159 8.01 -4.97 18.55
C ASP A 159 8.37 -6.47 18.52
#